data_AF-A0AAN6YMD3-F1
#
_entry.id   AF-A0AAN6YMD3-F1
#
_cell.length_a   1.000
_cell.length_b   1.000
_cell.length_c   1.000
_cell.angle_alpha   90.00
_cell.angle_beta   90.00
_cell.angle_gamma   90.00
#
_symmetry.space_group_name_H-M   'P 1'
#
loop_
_entity.id
_entity.type
_entity.pdbx_description
1 polymer ?
#
loop_
_entity_poly.entity_id
_entity_poly.type
_entity_poly.pdbx_seq_one_letter_code
_entity_poly.pdbx_strand_id
1 'polypeptide(L)'
;MVRNPTVSELQGGISGPLYVGKSGNDITKAVDVGIWVATANAQGRVTVTYLLNPPYTLAEVHVNLVCLPLTKCAPGQYTFNAGAIPNLPTFSNPTPLVYPTCAGGSKAALAVHAAVNVVKVGSCEPPKAS
;
A
#
# COMPACT_ATOMS: atom_id res chain seq x y z
N MET A 1 6.43 2.76 3.00
CA MET A 1 6.34 3.62 4.20
C MET A 1 6.08 2.76 5.45
N VAL A 2 6.54 3.18 6.64
CA VAL A 2 6.22 2.54 7.92
C VAL A 2 5.56 3.55 8.87
N ARG A 3 4.50 3.13 9.57
CA ARG A 3 3.79 3.89 10.62
C ARG A 3 3.66 3.04 11.88
N ASN A 4 3.44 3.66 13.04
CA ASN A 4 3.25 2.96 14.32
C ASN A 4 1.86 3.21 14.92
N PRO A 5 0.78 2.81 14.21
CA PRO A 5 -0.56 3.14 14.65
C PRO A 5 -1.01 2.25 15.81
N THR A 6 -1.90 2.78 16.64
CA THR A 6 -2.73 2.05 17.58
C THR A 6 -3.98 1.48 16.89
N VAL A 7 -4.67 0.54 17.54
CA VAL A 7 -5.97 0.03 17.05
C VAL A 7 -6.99 1.16 16.93
N SER A 8 -7.03 2.08 17.90
CA SER A 8 -7.99 3.19 17.90
C SER A 8 -7.75 4.16 16.74
N GLU A 9 -6.49 4.48 16.44
CA GLU A 9 -6.16 5.28 15.24
C GLU A 9 -6.57 4.56 13.95
N LEU A 10 -6.35 3.25 13.86
CA LEU A 10 -6.82 2.47 12.71
C LEU A 10 -8.34 2.41 12.62
N GLN A 11 -9.06 2.40 13.74
CA GLN A 11 -10.53 2.47 13.74
C GLN A 11 -11.05 3.84 13.28
N GLY A 12 -10.31 4.91 13.58
CA GLY A 12 -10.56 6.25 13.02
C GLY A 12 -10.17 6.38 11.55
N GLY A 13 -9.38 5.43 11.03
CA GLY A 13 -8.82 5.47 9.69
C GLY A 13 -7.57 6.33 9.63
N ILE A 14 -6.48 5.76 9.11
CA ILE A 14 -5.25 6.49 8.83
C ILE A 14 -4.97 6.45 7.33
N SER A 15 -4.34 7.48 6.81
CA SER A 15 -3.96 7.54 5.40
C SER A 15 -2.58 8.15 5.19
N GLY A 16 -2.08 7.99 3.98
CA GLY A 16 -0.86 8.64 3.55
C GLY A 16 -0.70 8.62 2.03
N PRO A 17 0.17 9.48 1.51
CA PRO A 17 0.47 9.49 0.08
C PRO A 17 1.21 8.22 -0.33
N LEU A 18 1.00 7.82 -1.58
CA LEU A 18 1.78 6.81 -2.30
C LEU A 18 2.71 7.53 -3.25
N TYR A 19 4.00 7.32 -3.05
CA TYR A 19 5.05 7.90 -3.88
C TYR A 19 5.81 6.79 -4.60
N VAL A 20 6.17 7.03 -5.87
CA VAL A 20 7.14 6.20 -6.59
C VAL A 20 8.41 6.98 -6.86
N GLY A 21 9.52 6.48 -6.35
CA GLY A 21 10.83 7.10 -6.52
C GLY A 21 11.47 6.68 -7.84
N LYS A 22 11.88 7.64 -8.65
CA LYS A 22 12.85 7.40 -9.72
C LYS A 22 14.24 7.49 -9.07
N SER A 23 14.70 6.40 -8.48
CA SER A 23 16.00 6.23 -7.76
C SER A 23 16.01 6.50 -6.24
N GLY A 24 16.37 5.48 -5.46
CA GLY A 24 17.09 5.64 -4.19
C GLY A 24 16.34 6.14 -2.94
N ASN A 25 15.01 6.07 -2.86
CA ASN A 25 14.21 6.57 -1.72
C ASN A 25 14.26 8.09 -1.49
N ASP A 26 14.70 8.88 -2.49
CA ASP A 26 14.64 10.34 -2.42
C ASP A 26 13.20 10.82 -2.71
N ILE A 27 12.50 11.25 -1.65
CA ILE A 27 11.11 11.69 -1.76
C ILE A 27 10.95 12.97 -2.60
N THR A 28 12.00 13.77 -2.78
CA THR A 28 11.93 15.01 -3.57
C THR A 28 11.88 14.73 -5.08
N LYS A 29 12.27 13.51 -5.48
CA LYS A 29 12.22 13.02 -6.86
C LYS A 29 11.11 11.99 -7.06
N ALA A 30 10.28 11.80 -6.06
CA ALA A 30 9.21 10.85 -6.11
C ALA A 30 7.97 11.47 -6.74
N VAL A 31 7.27 10.68 -7.53
CA VAL A 31 6.01 11.08 -8.16
C VAL A 31 4.88 10.64 -7.24
N ASP A 32 3.97 11.55 -6.93
CA ASP A 32 2.71 11.20 -6.26
C ASP A 32 1.84 10.41 -7.23
N VAL A 33 1.52 9.19 -6.84
CA VAL A 33 0.71 8.26 -7.64
C VAL A 33 -0.63 7.95 -6.99
N GLY A 34 -0.95 8.54 -5.84
CA GLY A 34 -2.20 8.30 -5.13
C GLY A 34 -2.04 8.26 -3.61
N ILE A 35 -2.96 7.56 -2.96
CA ILE A 35 -3.01 7.42 -1.51
C ILE A 35 -3.24 5.98 -1.08
N TRP A 36 -2.82 5.67 0.14
CA TRP A 36 -3.24 4.47 0.85
C TRP A 36 -4.06 4.87 2.08
N VAL A 37 -4.99 4.00 2.45
CA VAL A 37 -5.85 4.14 3.63
C VAL A 37 -5.80 2.81 4.38
N ALA A 38 -5.65 2.86 5.71
CA ALA A 38 -5.75 1.69 6.56
C ALA A 38 -6.84 1.90 7.61
N THR A 39 -7.77 0.95 7.70
CA THR A 39 -8.89 0.96 8.64
C THR A 39 -8.97 -0.36 9.40
N ALA A 40 -9.22 -0.30 10.71
CA ALA A 40 -9.52 -1.47 11.52
C ALA A 40 -11.03 -1.56 11.79
N ASN A 41 -11.60 -2.76 11.71
CA ASN A 41 -12.95 -2.99 12.21
C ASN A 41 -12.98 -3.08 13.75
N ALA A 42 -14.18 -3.24 14.33
CA ALA A 42 -14.35 -3.37 15.78
C ALA A 42 -13.59 -4.55 16.42
N GLN A 43 -13.20 -5.55 15.62
CA GLN A 43 -12.43 -6.71 16.06
C GLN A 43 -10.91 -6.53 15.89
N GLY A 44 -10.45 -5.34 15.45
CA GLY A 44 -9.03 -5.09 15.20
C GLY A 44 -8.51 -5.73 13.91
N ARG A 45 -9.39 -6.08 12.96
CA ARG A 45 -8.99 -6.56 11.63
C ARG A 45 -8.75 -5.38 10.71
N VAL A 46 -7.54 -5.29 10.19
CA VAL A 46 -7.03 -4.17 9.41
C VAL A 46 -7.13 -4.45 7.92
N THR A 47 -7.81 -3.55 7.22
CA THR A 47 -7.85 -3.48 5.76
C THR A 47 -7.05 -2.28 5.31
N VAL A 48 -6.18 -2.49 4.32
CA VAL A 48 -5.42 -1.45 3.62
C VAL A 48 -5.93 -1.36 2.19
N THR A 49 -6.36 -0.17 1.82
CA THR A 49 -6.86 0.19 0.50
C THR A 49 -5.88 1.15 -0.17
N TYR A 50 -5.57 0.87 -1.43
CA TYR A 50 -4.75 1.69 -2.30
C TYR A 50 -5.66 2.35 -3.33
N LEU A 51 -5.48 3.65 -3.55
CA LEU A 51 -6.24 4.47 -4.49
C LEU A 51 -5.24 5.23 -5.35
N LEU A 52 -5.11 4.87 -6.61
CA LEU A 52 -4.13 5.47 -7.52
C LEU A 52 -4.78 6.53 -8.40
N ASN A 53 -4.04 7.61 -8.61
CA ASN A 53 -4.43 8.64 -9.56
C ASN A 53 -4.16 8.14 -10.99
N PRO A 54 -5.01 8.43 -11.98
CA PRO A 54 -4.67 8.22 -13.38
C PRO A 54 -3.36 8.94 -13.74
N PRO A 55 -2.50 8.38 -14.62
CA PRO A 55 -2.66 7.13 -15.37
C PRO A 55 -2.04 5.89 -14.66
N TYR A 56 -1.91 5.91 -13.34
CA TYR A 56 -1.21 4.86 -12.60
C TYR A 56 -2.13 3.69 -12.25
N THR A 57 -1.58 2.48 -12.31
CA THR A 57 -2.24 1.25 -11.90
C THR A 57 -1.31 0.42 -11.04
N LEU A 58 -1.85 -0.33 -10.08
CA LEU A 58 -1.04 -1.16 -9.20
C LEU A 58 -0.55 -2.41 -9.92
N ALA A 59 0.75 -2.68 -9.81
CA ALA A 59 1.40 -3.87 -10.35
C ALA A 59 1.61 -4.95 -9.27
N GLU A 60 1.96 -4.52 -8.05
CA GLU A 60 2.18 -5.38 -6.88
C GLU A 60 1.86 -4.60 -5.61
N VAL A 61 1.41 -5.30 -4.55
CA VAL A 61 1.23 -4.69 -3.23
C VAL A 61 1.73 -5.58 -2.11
N HIS A 62 2.35 -4.94 -1.14
CA HIS A 62 2.85 -5.58 0.05
C HIS A 62 2.45 -4.79 1.30
N VAL A 63 1.84 -5.49 2.26
CA VAL A 63 1.41 -4.90 3.53
C VAL A 63 1.89 -5.77 4.68
N ASN A 64 2.45 -5.13 5.72
CA ASN A 64 2.84 -5.81 6.94
C ASN A 64 2.30 -5.09 8.16
N LEU A 65 1.87 -5.84 9.17
CA LEU A 65 1.47 -5.30 10.47
C LEU A 65 2.04 -6.19 11.57
N VAL A 66 3.17 -5.77 12.15
CA VAL A 66 3.96 -6.56 13.11
C VAL A 66 4.46 -5.70 14.26
N CYS A 67 4.94 -6.32 15.34
CA CYS A 67 5.51 -5.59 16.48
C CYS A 67 6.94 -5.12 16.22
N LEU A 68 7.32 -3.98 16.80
CA LEU A 68 8.70 -3.51 16.82
C LEU A 68 9.59 -4.38 17.74
N PRO A 69 10.92 -4.38 17.52
CA PRO A 69 11.62 -3.74 16.40
C PRO A 69 11.45 -4.50 15.07
N LEU A 70 11.37 -3.77 13.96
CA LEU A 70 11.44 -4.38 12.63
C LEU A 70 12.87 -4.92 12.43
N THR A 71 13.05 -6.23 12.54
CA THR A 71 14.38 -6.84 12.43
C THR A 71 14.91 -6.84 10.99
N LYS A 72 14.03 -6.78 9.97
CA LYS A 72 14.39 -6.62 8.54
C LYS A 72 13.29 -5.87 7.77
N CYS A 73 13.67 -4.83 7.02
CA CYS A 73 12.78 -4.12 6.07
C CYS A 73 12.80 -4.77 4.67
N ALA A 74 12.73 -6.10 4.60
CA ALA A 74 12.86 -6.85 3.34
C ALA A 74 11.48 -7.32 2.81
N PRO A 75 11.28 -7.41 1.49
CA PRO A 75 10.02 -7.84 0.88
C PRO A 75 9.47 -9.21 1.31
N GLY A 76 10.31 -10.08 1.88
CA GLY A 76 9.89 -11.40 2.34
C GLY A 76 9.17 -11.44 3.70
N GLN A 77 8.96 -10.30 4.38
CA GLN A 77 8.32 -10.25 5.71
C GLN A 77 6.89 -9.69 5.70
N TYR A 78 6.37 -9.28 4.54
CA TYR A 78 5.01 -8.75 4.46
C TYR A 78 3.98 -9.86 4.67
N THR A 79 3.11 -9.69 5.68
CA THR A 79 2.03 -10.66 6.00
C THR A 79 1.06 -10.83 4.84
N PHE A 80 0.91 -9.79 4.02
CA PHE A 80 0.20 -9.86 2.76
C PHE A 80 1.14 -9.50 1.60
N ASN A 81 1.35 -10.48 0.71
CA ASN A 81 2.02 -10.32 -0.56
C ASN A 81 1.00 -10.67 -1.66
N ALA A 82 0.32 -9.66 -2.21
CA ALA A 82 -0.33 -9.87 -3.50
C ALA A 82 0.73 -9.64 -4.55
N GLY A 83 1.11 -10.73 -5.23
CA GLY A 83 1.95 -10.69 -6.42
C GLY A 83 1.29 -9.90 -7.56
N ALA A 84 1.60 -10.26 -8.80
CA ALA A 84 1.07 -9.55 -9.97
C ALA A 84 -0.47 -9.37 -9.88
N ILE A 85 -0.90 -8.13 -9.65
CA ILE A 85 -2.31 -7.72 -9.64
C ILE A 85 -2.66 -7.13 -11.01
N PRO A 86 -3.92 -7.24 -11.46
CA PRO A 86 -4.30 -6.95 -12.84
C PRO A 86 -4.40 -5.45 -13.14
N ASN A 87 -3.35 -4.66 -12.86
CA ASN A 87 -3.27 -3.24 -13.15
C ASN A 87 -4.52 -2.47 -12.70
N LEU A 88 -4.86 -2.59 -11.42
CA LEU A 88 -6.06 -1.97 -10.86
C LEU A 88 -5.77 -0.54 -10.36
N PRO A 89 -6.67 0.43 -10.59
CA PRO A 89 -6.57 1.77 -10.01
C PRO A 89 -6.93 1.80 -8.52
N THR A 90 -7.59 0.75 -8.02
CA THR A 90 -7.97 0.59 -6.61
C THR A 90 -7.82 -0.86 -6.20
N PHE A 91 -7.25 -1.09 -5.02
CA PHE A 91 -7.08 -2.44 -4.48
C PHE A 91 -7.19 -2.41 -2.96
N SER A 92 -7.88 -3.39 -2.38
CA SER A 92 -7.85 -3.65 -0.95
C SER A 92 -7.35 -5.06 -0.70
N ASN A 93 -6.59 -5.28 0.37
CA ASN A 93 -6.19 -6.64 0.73
C ASN A 93 -7.45 -7.51 0.99
N PRO A 94 -7.60 -8.65 0.30
CA PRO A 94 -8.76 -9.52 0.41
C PRO A 94 -8.86 -10.19 1.77
N THR A 95 -7.72 -10.44 2.42
CA THR A 95 -7.65 -11.00 3.77
C THR A 95 -7.21 -9.90 4.74
N PRO A 96 -8.09 -9.40 5.62
CA PRO A 96 -7.74 -8.44 6.64
C PRO A 96 -6.64 -8.94 7.58
N LEU A 97 -5.69 -8.08 7.89
CA LEU A 97 -4.58 -8.38 8.82
C LEU A 97 -5.09 -8.32 10.26
N VAL A 98 -4.65 -9.25 11.11
CA VAL A 98 -4.98 -9.19 12.54
C VAL A 98 -4.02 -8.23 13.22
N TYR A 99 -4.54 -7.27 13.99
CA TYR A 99 -3.69 -6.39 14.77
C TYR A 99 -2.93 -7.18 15.84
N PRO A 100 -1.59 -7.10 15.90
CA PRO A 100 -0.80 -7.96 16.77
C PRO A 100 -0.85 -7.50 18.23
N THR A 101 -0.76 -8.45 19.15
CA THR A 101 -0.50 -8.17 20.56
C THR A 101 1.01 -8.13 20.78
N CYS A 102 1.55 -6.95 21.11
CA CYS A 102 2.99 -6.75 21.24
C CYS A 102 3.46 -6.93 22.69
N ALA A 103 4.45 -7.79 22.90
CA ALA A 103 5.01 -8.05 24.22
C ALA A 103 5.80 -6.84 24.76
N GLY A 104 5.86 -6.71 26.09
CA GLY A 104 6.74 -5.75 26.77
C GLY A 104 6.47 -4.28 26.47
N GLY A 105 5.23 -3.92 26.06
CA GLY A 105 4.87 -2.55 25.70
C GLY A 105 5.41 -2.09 24.34
N SER A 106 5.91 -3.00 23.51
CA SER A 106 6.34 -2.68 22.15
C SER A 106 5.17 -2.18 21.30
N LYS A 107 5.46 -1.34 20.31
CA LYS A 107 4.44 -0.77 19.40
C LYS A 107 4.28 -1.64 18.16
N ALA A 108 3.07 -1.68 17.62
CA ALA A 108 2.84 -2.20 16.29
C ALA A 108 3.49 -1.27 15.23
N ALA A 109 3.84 -1.86 14.09
CA ALA A 109 4.38 -1.19 12.92
C ALA A 109 3.60 -1.67 11.69
N LEU A 110 2.93 -0.73 11.03
CA LEU A 110 2.27 -0.92 9.74
C LEU A 110 3.24 -0.49 8.64
N ALA A 111 3.66 -1.44 7.81
CA ALA A 111 4.45 -1.18 6.61
C ALA A 111 3.57 -1.35 5.36
N VAL A 112 3.57 -0.35 4.49
CA VAL A 112 2.80 -0.30 3.24
C VAL A 112 3.77 -0.07 2.09
N HIS A 113 3.71 -0.92 1.07
CA HIS A 113 4.55 -0.84 -0.13
C HIS A 113 3.76 -1.30 -1.35
N ALA A 114 3.97 -0.63 -2.49
CA ALA A 114 3.34 -0.99 -3.75
C ALA A 114 4.29 -0.71 -4.92
N ALA A 115 4.18 -1.52 -5.97
CA ALA A 115 4.72 -1.22 -7.29
C ALA A 115 3.58 -0.77 -8.20
N VAL A 116 3.85 0.17 -9.10
CA VAL A 116 2.86 0.71 -10.04
C VAL A 116 3.35 0.65 -11.47
N ASN A 117 2.41 0.55 -12.40
CA ASN A 117 2.60 0.72 -13.83
C ASN A 117 1.99 2.06 -14.28
N VAL A 118 2.51 2.61 -15.36
CA VAL A 118 1.91 3.75 -16.06
C VAL A 118 1.12 3.22 -17.24
N VAL A 119 -0.19 3.41 -17.25
CA VAL A 119 -1.01 3.08 -18.41
C VAL A 119 -0.75 4.13 -19.48
N LYS A 120 0.09 3.80 -20.46
CA LYS A 120 0.15 4.58 -21.71
C LYS A 120 -1.17 4.39 -22.45
N VAL A 121 -2.03 5.41 -22.42
CA VAL A 121 -3.08 5.55 -23.42
C VAL A 121 -2.40 5.87 -24.75
N GLY A 122 -2.15 4.83 -25.55
CA GLY A 122 -1.97 5.03 -26.98
C GLY A 122 -3.30 5.51 -27.52
N SER A 123 -3.34 6.68 -28.16
CA SER A 123 -4.48 7.04 -28.99
C SER A 123 -4.64 5.93 -30.02
N CYS A 124 -5.72 5.15 -29.95
CA CYS A 124 -6.14 4.41 -31.12
C CYS A 124 -6.38 5.46 -32.20
N GLU A 125 -5.58 5.44 -33.27
CA GLU A 125 -5.91 6.23 -34.45
C GLU A 125 -7.32 5.81 -34.89
N PRO A 126 -8.23 6.76 -35.18
CA PRO A 126 -9.54 6.40 -35.70
C PRO A 126 -9.36 5.49 -36.91
N PRO A 127 -10.20 4.44 -37.08
CA PRO A 127 -10.09 3.55 -38.22
C PRO A 127 -10.13 4.41 -39.49
N LYS A 128 -9.10 4.27 -40.32
CA LYS A 128 -9.02 4.96 -41.60
C LYS A 128 -10.20 4.48 -42.43
N ALA A 129 -11.14 5.38 -42.72
CA ALA A 129 -12.21 5.09 -43.66
C ALA A 129 -11.55 4.87 -45.04
N SER A 130 -11.68 3.65 -45.56
CA SER A 130 -11.34 3.29 -46.94
C SER A 130 -12.33 3.89 -47.91
#